data_AF-A0A939TK84-F1
#
_entry.id   AF-A0A939TK84-F1
#
_cell.length_a   1.000
_cell.length_b   1.000
_cell.length_c   1.000
_cell.angle_alpha   90.00
_cell.angle_beta   90.00
_cell.angle_gamma   90.00
#
_symmetry.space_group_name_H-M   'P 1'
#
loop_
_entity.id
_entity.type
_entity.pdbx_description
1 polymer ?
#
loop_
_entity_poly.entity_id
_entity_poly.type
_entity_poly.pdbx_seq_one_letter_code
_entity_poly.pdbx_strand_id
1 'polypeptide(L)'
;MPYDPQRGVKLLAVLALVLGVVVLGWLGTRWQEAIDQRLTPQQEILVYYATPDAMGLVGLPVRVPQDQVTPEGVLQALFEGPRELAGYRNPIPEGGEVQWVRVQGALATVSLNQELVDNHPGGSAGELLTVYSMVHTLTQLPAIERVQFLVEGQRVETLVGHLALDRPLEPDPGMILGTEERLETGTAAGEAP
;
A
#
# COMPACT_ATOMS: atom_id res chain seq x y z
N MET A 1 35.62 13.29 -58.02
CA MET A 1 35.22 11.93 -57.62
C MET A 1 33.76 11.73 -58.01
N PRO A 2 33.41 10.75 -58.85
CA PRO A 2 32.02 10.50 -59.22
C PRO A 2 31.24 9.97 -58.00
N TYR A 3 30.12 10.63 -57.70
CA TYR A 3 29.16 10.16 -56.70
C TYR A 3 28.61 8.80 -57.13
N ASP A 4 28.85 7.77 -56.31
CA ASP A 4 28.31 6.43 -56.52
C ASP A 4 26.98 6.33 -55.75
N PRO A 5 25.81 6.44 -56.42
CA PRO A 5 24.51 6.45 -55.77
C PRO A 5 24.23 5.15 -54.99
N GLN A 6 24.90 4.04 -55.33
CA GLN A 6 24.71 2.78 -54.61
C GLN A 6 25.38 2.77 -53.23
N ARG A 7 26.42 3.58 -53.01
CA ARG A 7 27.08 3.70 -51.69
C ARG A 7 26.21 4.48 -50.71
N GLY A 8 25.54 5.54 -51.17
CA GLY A 8 24.62 6.33 -50.34
C GLY A 8 23.43 5.52 -49.84
N VAL A 9 22.83 4.71 -50.72
CA VAL A 9 21.68 3.85 -50.37
C VAL A 9 22.09 2.75 -49.37
N LYS A 10 23.27 2.13 -49.53
CA LYS A 10 23.78 1.13 -48.59
C LYS A 10 24.04 1.72 -47.19
N LEU A 11 24.59 2.93 -47.12
CA LEU A 11 24.81 3.63 -45.85
C LEU A 11 23.49 3.97 -45.14
N LEU A 12 22.48 4.44 -45.88
CA LEU A 12 21.15 4.71 -45.32
C LEU A 12 20.46 3.43 -44.82
N ALA A 13 20.59 2.32 -45.54
CA ALA A 13 20.03 1.03 -45.13
C ALA A 13 20.68 0.51 -43.83
N VAL A 14 22.00 0.62 -43.69
CA VAL A 14 22.72 0.23 -42.47
C VAL A 14 22.32 1.13 -41.29
N LEU A 15 22.23 2.44 -41.50
CA LEU A 15 21.79 3.38 -40.46
C LEU A 15 20.35 3.10 -40.01
N ALA A 16 19.43 2.82 -40.94
CA ALA A 16 18.05 2.46 -40.61
C ALA A 16 17.96 1.13 -39.83
N LEU A 17 18.78 0.14 -40.18
CA LEU A 17 18.88 -1.12 -39.44
C LEU A 17 19.37 -0.90 -38.01
N VAL A 18 20.43 -0.11 -37.84
CA VAL A 18 21.00 0.20 -36.52
C VAL A 18 19.97 0.99 -35.69
N LEU A 19 19.31 1.98 -36.28
CA LEU A 19 18.26 2.73 -35.61
C LEU A 19 17.08 1.82 -35.21
N GLY A 20 16.71 0.86 -36.07
CA GLY A 20 15.69 -0.14 -35.78
C GLY A 20 16.05 -1.05 -34.61
N VAL A 21 17.31 -1.52 -34.52
CA VAL A 21 17.79 -2.33 -33.38
C VAL A 21 17.82 -1.51 -32.08
N VAL A 22 18.21 -0.24 -32.15
CA VAL A 22 18.19 0.66 -30.99
C VAL A 22 16.76 0.95 -30.55
N VAL A 23 15.84 1.21 -31.48
CA VAL A 23 14.42 1.43 -31.19
C VAL A 23 13.76 0.17 -30.64
N LEU A 24 14.08 -1.01 -31.18
CA LEU A 24 13.59 -2.30 -30.68
C LEU A 24 14.16 -2.63 -29.29
N GLY A 25 15.42 -2.31 -29.02
CA GLY A 25 16.01 -2.43 -27.68
C GLY A 25 15.36 -1.47 -26.69
N TRP A 26 15.15 -0.21 -27.07
CA TRP A 26 14.51 0.80 -26.25
C TRP A 26 13.02 0.53 -26.01
N LEU A 27 12.30 0.02 -27.01
CA LEU A 27 10.94 -0.51 -26.83
C LEU A 27 10.99 -1.72 -25.91
N GLY A 28 11.87 -2.69 -26.20
CA GLY A 28 12.01 -3.94 -25.45
C GLY A 28 12.18 -3.72 -23.95
N THR A 29 13.03 -2.77 -23.55
CA THR A 29 13.20 -2.41 -22.14
C THR A 29 11.91 -1.91 -21.47
N ARG A 30 11.03 -1.21 -22.21
CA ARG A 30 9.72 -0.78 -21.68
C ARG A 30 8.66 -1.88 -21.65
N TRP A 31 8.73 -2.85 -22.57
CA TRP A 31 7.82 -4.00 -22.54
C TRP A 31 8.22 -5.01 -21.46
N GLN A 32 9.51 -5.05 -21.10
CA GLN A 32 10.04 -5.95 -20.08
C GLN A 32 9.42 -5.68 -18.71
N GLU A 33 9.35 -4.42 -18.26
CA GLU A 33 8.77 -4.04 -16.96
C GLU A 33 7.31 -4.51 -16.80
N ALA A 34 6.50 -4.33 -17.84
CA ALA A 34 5.09 -4.74 -17.82
C ALA A 34 4.91 -6.27 -17.88
N ILE A 35 5.87 -7.00 -18.47
CA ILE A 35 5.88 -8.47 -18.50
C ILE A 35 6.34 -9.01 -17.14
N ASP A 36 7.41 -8.46 -16.58
CA ASP A 36 7.97 -8.86 -15.29
C ASP A 36 6.93 -8.68 -14.17
N GLN A 37 6.20 -7.56 -14.15
CA GLN A 37 5.09 -7.35 -13.21
C GLN A 37 3.97 -8.40 -13.35
N ARG A 38 3.66 -8.84 -14.58
CA ARG A 38 2.62 -9.87 -14.82
C ARG A 38 3.06 -11.27 -14.42
N LEU A 39 4.37 -11.52 -14.42
CA LEU A 39 4.94 -12.82 -14.06
C LEU A 39 5.35 -12.89 -12.58
N THR A 40 5.39 -11.76 -11.89
CA THR A 40 5.70 -11.70 -10.46
C THR A 40 4.58 -12.39 -9.67
N PRO A 41 4.91 -13.39 -8.83
CA PRO A 41 3.92 -14.03 -7.98
C PRO A 41 3.19 -12.99 -7.13
N GLN A 42 1.87 -13.13 -7.03
CA GLN A 42 1.05 -12.29 -6.18
C GLN A 42 0.89 -12.97 -4.83
N GLN A 43 1.01 -12.20 -3.75
CA GLN A 43 0.71 -12.66 -2.41
C GLN A 43 -0.52 -11.92 -1.90
N GLU A 44 -1.40 -12.66 -1.25
CA GLU A 44 -2.56 -12.10 -0.58
C GLU A 44 -2.19 -11.74 0.86
N ILE A 45 -2.46 -10.50 1.24
CA ILE A 45 -2.27 -9.97 2.59
C ILE A 45 -3.57 -9.33 3.07
N LEU A 46 -3.75 -9.24 4.39
CA LEU A 46 -4.87 -8.49 4.94
C LEU A 46 -4.50 -7.01 5.08
N VAL A 47 -5.34 -6.15 4.55
CA VAL A 47 -5.27 -4.70 4.78
C VAL A 47 -6.51 -4.28 5.55
N TYR A 48 -6.31 -3.48 6.59
CA TYR A 48 -7.37 -3.18 7.55
C TYR A 48 -8.05 -1.86 7.26
N TYR A 49 -9.37 -1.90 7.08
CA TYR A 49 -10.21 -0.74 6.78
C TYR A 49 -11.23 -0.51 7.88
N ALA A 50 -11.76 0.71 7.99
CA ALA A 50 -12.80 1.03 8.96
C ALA A 50 -14.16 0.48 8.54
N THR A 51 -14.91 -0.04 9.51
CA THR A 51 -16.31 -0.42 9.29
C THR A 51 -17.16 0.82 8.96
N PRO A 52 -18.29 0.67 8.24
CA PRO A 52 -19.08 1.81 7.79
C PRO A 52 -19.66 2.64 8.94
N ASP A 53 -19.88 2.00 10.09
CA ASP A 53 -20.40 2.55 11.35
C ASP A 53 -19.30 3.04 12.31
N ALA A 54 -18.02 2.96 11.91
CA ALA A 54 -16.86 3.35 12.70
C ALA A 54 -16.73 2.64 14.06
N MET A 55 -17.25 1.42 14.19
CA MET A 55 -17.14 0.62 15.42
C MET A 55 -15.84 -0.19 15.50
N GLY A 56 -15.16 -0.40 14.38
CA GLY A 56 -13.88 -1.12 14.37
C GLY A 56 -13.31 -1.28 12.98
N LEU A 57 -12.45 -2.29 12.85
CA LEU A 57 -11.69 -2.60 11.64
C LEU A 57 -12.10 -3.94 11.05
N VAL A 58 -12.00 -4.04 9.74
CA VAL A 58 -12.15 -5.28 8.97
C VAL A 58 -10.89 -5.51 8.15
N GLY A 59 -10.37 -6.74 8.20
CA GLY A 59 -9.28 -7.16 7.32
C GLY A 59 -9.82 -7.61 5.97
N LEU A 60 -9.44 -6.92 4.89
CA LEU A 60 -9.79 -7.30 3.52
C LEU A 60 -8.56 -7.85 2.80
N PRO A 61 -8.69 -8.95 2.04
CA PRO A 61 -7.59 -9.50 1.27
C PRO A 61 -7.24 -8.55 0.12
N VAL A 62 -5.96 -8.18 0.05
CA VAL A 62 -5.38 -7.39 -1.04
C VAL A 62 -4.24 -8.20 -1.65
N ARG A 63 -4.26 -8.30 -2.98
CA ARG A 63 -3.17 -8.93 -3.73
C ARG A 63 -2.08 -7.92 -4.01
N VAL A 64 -0.90 -8.20 -3.49
CA VAL A 64 0.29 -7.38 -3.65
C VAL A 64 1.36 -8.24 -4.35
N PRO A 65 2.10 -7.70 -5.33
CA PRO A 65 3.26 -8.39 -5.89
C PRO A 65 4.22 -8.83 -4.78
N GLN A 66 4.72 -10.07 -4.83
CA GLN A 66 5.50 -10.65 -3.72
C GLN A 66 6.74 -9.82 -3.36
N ASP A 67 7.36 -9.16 -4.33
CA ASP A 67 8.49 -8.25 -4.15
C ASP A 67 8.11 -6.91 -3.50
N GLN A 68 6.82 -6.60 -3.43
CA GLN A 68 6.23 -5.42 -2.78
C GLN A 68 5.59 -5.74 -1.42
N VAL A 69 5.70 -6.97 -0.91
CA VAL A 69 5.30 -7.33 0.46
C VAL A 69 6.37 -6.85 1.45
N THR A 70 6.52 -5.53 1.51
CA THR A 70 7.43 -4.80 2.38
C THR A 70 6.62 -3.89 3.32
N PRO A 71 7.18 -3.42 4.45
CA PRO A 71 6.48 -2.51 5.35
C PRO A 71 5.93 -1.27 4.64
N GLU A 72 6.69 -0.70 3.72
CA GLU A 72 6.27 0.42 2.88
C GLU A 72 5.17 0.01 1.90
N GLY A 73 5.32 -1.13 1.21
CA GLY A 73 4.37 -1.58 0.20
C GLY A 73 3.00 -1.94 0.78
N VAL A 74 2.94 -2.57 1.95
CA VAL A 74 1.66 -2.91 2.59
C VAL A 74 0.93 -1.67 3.12
N LEU A 75 1.66 -0.66 3.61
CA LEU A 75 1.06 0.62 3.97
C LEU A 75 0.62 1.39 2.73
N GLN A 76 1.41 1.37 1.65
CA GLN A 76 1.02 2.00 0.40
C GLN A 76 -0.29 1.40 -0.12
N ALA A 77 -0.46 0.08 -0.05
CA ALA A 77 -1.71 -0.59 -0.40
C ALA A 77 -2.91 -0.10 0.45
N LEU A 78 -2.70 0.16 1.75
CA LEU A 78 -3.71 0.78 2.62
C LEU A 78 -4.04 2.21 2.20
N PHE A 79 -3.02 3.02 1.91
CA PHE A 79 -3.18 4.43 1.56
C PHE A 79 -3.88 4.61 0.21
N GLU A 80 -3.55 3.76 -0.77
CA GLU A 80 -4.25 3.70 -2.06
C GLU A 80 -5.69 3.22 -1.89
N GLY A 81 -5.92 2.30 -0.93
CA GLY A 81 -7.19 1.65 -0.71
C GLY A 81 -7.58 0.70 -1.87
N PRO A 82 -8.58 -0.17 -1.68
CA PRO A 82 -9.05 -1.03 -2.74
C PRO A 82 -9.89 -0.21 -3.72
N ARG A 83 -9.93 -0.64 -4.98
CA ARG A 83 -10.77 0.01 -6.02
C ARG A 83 -12.26 0.01 -5.66
N GLU A 84 -12.70 -0.97 -4.87
CA GLU A 84 -14.05 -1.07 -4.32
C GLU A 84 -13.95 -1.39 -2.84
N LEU A 85 -14.47 -0.51 -1.99
CA LEU A 85 -14.47 -0.70 -0.54
C LEU A 85 -15.69 -1.49 -0.04
N ALA A 86 -16.58 -1.99 -0.91
CA ALA A 86 -17.78 -2.76 -0.52
C ALA A 86 -18.61 -2.16 0.65
N GLY A 87 -18.61 -0.83 0.80
CA GLY A 87 -19.26 -0.09 1.89
C GLY A 87 -18.35 0.30 3.06
N TYR A 88 -17.16 -0.31 3.18
CA TYR A 88 -16.11 0.07 4.13
C TYR A 88 -15.49 1.43 3.81
N ARG A 89 -14.71 1.97 4.74
CA ARG A 89 -14.08 3.28 4.60
C ARG A 89 -12.57 3.15 4.73
N ASN A 90 -11.84 3.81 3.84
CA ASN A 90 -10.42 4.05 4.05
C ASN A 90 -10.29 5.10 5.17
N PRO A 91 -9.69 4.76 6.33
CA PRO A 91 -9.54 5.72 7.42
C PRO A 91 -8.36 6.67 7.22
N ILE A 92 -7.59 6.54 6.12
CA ILE A 92 -6.47 7.43 5.81
C ILE A 92 -7.02 8.77 5.26
N PRO A 93 -6.67 9.91 5.87
CA PRO A 93 -7.02 11.24 5.37
C PRO A 93 -6.48 11.53 3.97
N GLU A 94 -7.20 12.33 3.20
CA GLU A 94 -6.77 12.76 1.86
C GLU A 94 -5.44 13.54 1.95
N GLY A 95 -4.52 13.27 1.02
CA GLY A 95 -3.18 13.87 1.01
C GLY A 95 -2.22 13.26 2.05
N GLY A 96 -2.67 12.31 2.88
CA GLY A 96 -1.80 11.58 3.79
C GLY A 96 -0.79 10.71 3.04
N GLU A 97 0.47 10.73 3.48
CA GLU A 97 1.56 9.95 2.87
C GLU A 97 2.47 9.32 3.92
N VAL A 98 2.99 8.12 3.61
CA VAL A 98 4.09 7.51 4.34
C VAL A 98 5.41 8.01 3.75
N GLN A 99 6.16 8.79 4.52
CA GLN A 99 7.45 9.32 4.08
C GLN A 99 8.53 8.24 4.08
N TRP A 100 8.53 7.39 5.10
CA TRP A 100 9.43 6.25 5.23
C TRP A 100 8.97 5.30 6.33
N VAL A 101 9.40 4.03 6.23
CA VAL A 101 9.31 3.05 7.30
C VAL A 101 10.72 2.56 7.64
N ARG A 102 10.98 2.28 8.92
CA ARG A 102 12.23 1.69 9.38
C ARG A 102 11.93 0.57 10.36
N VAL A 103 12.43 -0.62 10.07
CA VAL A 103 12.26 -1.79 10.94
C VAL A 103 13.55 -2.08 11.70
N GLN A 104 13.44 -2.19 13.03
CA GLN A 104 14.53 -2.58 13.92
C GLN A 104 14.04 -3.68 14.87
N GLY A 105 14.50 -4.90 14.65
CA GLY A 105 13.94 -6.08 15.33
C GLY A 105 12.45 -6.21 14.98
N ALA A 106 11.60 -6.28 16.01
CA ALA A 106 10.14 -6.36 15.87
C ALA A 106 9.40 -5.00 15.85
N LEU A 107 10.13 -3.87 15.84
CA LEU A 107 9.55 -2.53 15.84
C LEU A 107 9.63 -1.89 14.46
N ALA A 108 8.48 -1.52 13.91
CA ALA A 108 8.40 -0.63 12.75
C ALA A 108 8.23 0.82 13.22
N THR A 109 9.08 1.73 12.75
CA THR A 109 8.91 3.18 12.92
C THR A 109 8.43 3.78 11.61
N VAL A 110 7.29 4.46 11.63
CA VAL A 110 6.62 5.03 10.46
C VAL A 110 6.64 6.55 10.58
N SER A 111 7.15 7.24 9.56
CA SER A 111 7.04 8.69 9.46
C SER A 111 5.95 9.05 8.47
N LEU A 112 4.99 9.84 8.94
CA LEU A 112 3.87 10.36 8.18
C LEU A 112 4.12 11.82 7.83
N ASN A 113 3.53 12.29 6.72
CA ASN A 113 3.54 13.70 6.40
C ASN A 113 2.58 14.50 7.31
N GLN A 114 2.80 15.82 7.39
CA GLN A 114 1.95 16.73 8.17
C GLN A 114 0.50 16.78 7.65
N GLU A 115 0.30 16.62 6.34
CA GLU A 115 -1.03 16.70 5.71
C GLU A 115 -1.99 15.61 6.21
N LEU A 116 -1.47 14.42 6.58
CA LEU A 116 -2.26 13.39 7.24
C LEU A 116 -2.90 13.90 8.53
N VAL A 117 -2.20 14.71 9.31
CA VAL A 117 -2.70 15.30 10.56
C VAL A 117 -3.66 16.44 10.27
N ASP A 118 -3.27 17.35 9.38
CA ASP A 118 -4.03 18.57 9.09
C ASP A 118 -5.39 18.27 8.45
N ASN A 119 -5.46 17.25 7.59
CA ASN A 119 -6.68 16.83 6.91
C ASN A 119 -7.46 15.76 7.68
N HIS A 120 -6.99 15.35 8.86
CA HIS A 120 -7.68 14.33 9.63
C HIS A 120 -9.05 14.84 10.09
N PRO A 121 -10.13 14.07 9.95
CA PRO A 121 -11.49 14.49 10.35
C PRO A 121 -11.69 14.69 11.87
N GLY A 122 -10.63 14.52 12.67
CA GLY A 122 -10.66 14.51 14.13
C GLY A 122 -11.48 13.37 14.75
N GLY A 123 -11.75 13.52 16.04
CA GLY A 123 -12.57 12.61 16.84
C GLY A 123 -11.82 11.36 17.32
N SER A 124 -12.15 10.91 18.53
CA SER A 124 -11.52 9.74 19.17
C SER A 124 -11.61 8.47 18.30
N ALA A 125 -12.81 8.15 17.80
CA ALA A 125 -13.00 6.97 16.95
C ALA A 125 -12.23 7.08 15.62
N GLY A 126 -12.24 8.25 14.99
CA GLY A 126 -11.51 8.47 13.74
C GLY A 126 -10.01 8.24 13.92
N GLU A 127 -9.42 8.88 14.93
CA GLU A 127 -7.99 8.75 15.23
C GLU A 127 -7.59 7.31 15.55
N LEU A 128 -8.39 6.62 16.36
CA LEU A 128 -8.18 5.21 16.67
C LEU A 128 -8.20 4.35 15.40
N LEU A 129 -9.19 4.53 14.52
CA LEU A 129 -9.33 3.74 13.30
C LEU A 129 -8.20 4.02 12.30
N THR A 130 -7.75 5.28 12.16
CA THR A 130 -6.63 5.65 11.29
C THR A 130 -5.32 5.05 11.80
N VAL A 131 -5.07 5.10 13.10
CA VAL A 131 -3.82 4.56 13.66
C VAL A 131 -3.83 3.04 13.65
N TYR A 132 -4.90 2.41 14.16
CA TYR A 132 -4.94 0.95 14.27
C TYR A 132 -5.10 0.24 12.92
N SER A 133 -5.63 0.89 11.88
CA SER A 133 -5.57 0.33 10.51
C SER A 133 -4.13 0.14 10.04
N MET A 134 -3.27 1.14 10.27
CA MET A 134 -1.84 1.07 9.95
C MET A 134 -1.12 0.05 10.83
N VAL A 135 -1.42 0.01 12.14
CA VAL A 135 -0.83 -0.99 13.06
C VAL A 135 -1.15 -2.40 12.58
N HIS A 136 -2.43 -2.73 12.43
CA HIS A 136 -2.87 -4.09 12.05
C HIS A 136 -2.37 -4.51 10.68
N THR A 137 -2.31 -3.57 9.71
CA THR A 137 -1.77 -3.83 8.37
C THR A 137 -0.28 -4.14 8.42
N LEU A 138 0.52 -3.37 9.17
CA LEU A 138 1.95 -3.64 9.33
C LEU A 138 2.23 -4.95 10.07
N THR A 139 1.45 -5.25 11.11
CA THR A 139 1.64 -6.46 11.92
C THR A 139 1.15 -7.74 11.24
N GLN A 140 0.61 -7.65 10.01
CA GLN A 140 0.46 -8.83 9.15
C GLN A 140 1.82 -9.38 8.69
N LEU A 141 2.85 -8.53 8.65
CA LEU A 141 4.20 -8.97 8.39
C LEU A 141 4.73 -9.65 9.66
N PRO A 142 5.04 -10.97 9.65
CA PRO A 142 5.36 -11.71 10.88
C PRO A 142 6.57 -11.20 11.65
N ALA A 143 7.41 -10.37 11.02
CA ALA A 143 8.57 -9.76 11.65
C ALA A 143 8.24 -8.48 12.45
N ILE A 144 7.01 -7.95 12.36
CA ILE A 144 6.60 -6.70 13.02
C ILE A 144 5.54 -7.02 14.07
N GLU A 145 5.85 -6.68 15.32
CA GLU A 145 4.93 -6.87 16.46
C GLU A 145 4.35 -5.54 16.97
N ARG A 146 5.04 -4.42 16.70
CA ARG A 146 4.68 -3.10 17.21
C ARG A 146 5.11 -1.98 16.28
N VAL A 147 4.40 -0.87 16.35
CA VAL A 147 4.56 0.29 15.46
C VAL A 147 4.70 1.58 16.25
N GLN A 148 5.73 2.37 15.92
CA GLN A 148 5.92 3.72 16.42
C GLN A 148 5.63 4.72 15.30
N PHE A 149 4.77 5.70 15.57
CA PHE A 149 4.45 6.76 14.62
C PHE A 149 5.25 8.03 14.89
N LEU A 150 5.61 8.71 13.81
CA LEU A 150 6.22 10.03 13.78
C LEU A 150 5.48 10.89 12.74
N VAL A 151 5.52 12.19 12.91
CA VAL A 151 5.03 13.17 11.91
C VAL A 151 6.20 14.06 11.53
N GLU A 152 6.50 14.15 10.23
CA GLU A 152 7.69 14.86 9.72
C GLU A 152 9.00 14.41 10.41
N GLY A 153 9.09 13.11 10.69
CA GLY A 153 10.22 12.48 11.40
C GLY A 153 10.34 12.86 12.88
N GLN A 154 9.39 13.61 13.45
CA GLN A 154 9.37 14.01 14.85
C GLN A 154 8.37 13.15 15.66
N ARG A 155 8.69 12.95 16.94
CA ARG A 155 7.75 12.30 17.88
C ARG A 155 6.58 13.24 18.16
N VAL A 156 5.39 12.67 18.23
CA VAL A 156 4.16 13.38 18.58
C VAL A 156 3.47 12.65 19.72
N GLU A 157 2.72 13.39 20.53
CA GLU A 157 1.93 12.80 21.62
C GLU A 157 0.68 12.11 21.10
N THR A 158 0.06 12.65 20.04
CA THR A 158 -1.17 12.15 19.40
C THR A 158 -1.16 12.56 17.92
N LEU A 159 -2.03 11.99 17.07
CA LEU A 159 -2.27 12.59 15.75
C LEU A 159 -3.15 13.83 15.91
N VAL A 160 -4.29 13.69 16.60
CA VAL A 160 -5.33 14.73 16.72
C VAL A 160 -6.00 14.80 18.10
N GLY A 161 -5.38 14.22 19.13
CA GLY A 161 -5.67 14.54 20.54
C GLY A 161 -6.22 13.43 21.42
N HIS A 162 -6.41 12.20 20.93
CA HIS A 162 -7.12 11.14 21.67
C HIS A 162 -6.31 9.86 21.88
N LEU A 163 -5.37 9.53 20.99
CA LEU A 163 -4.55 8.33 21.10
C LEU A 163 -3.09 8.70 21.37
N ALA A 164 -2.54 8.19 22.47
CA ALA A 164 -1.14 8.38 22.82
C ALA A 164 -0.21 7.65 21.83
N LEU A 165 0.70 8.39 21.20
CA LEU A 165 1.70 7.93 20.23
C LEU A 165 3.15 8.13 20.73
N ASP A 166 3.32 8.53 21.98
CA ASP A 166 4.62 8.71 22.63
C ASP A 166 5.39 7.39 22.85
N ARG A 167 4.70 6.26 22.66
CA ARG A 167 5.23 4.90 22.75
C ARG A 167 4.79 4.03 21.57
N PRO A 168 5.53 2.93 21.28
CA PRO A 168 5.09 1.96 20.28
C PRO A 168 3.74 1.34 20.64
N LEU A 169 2.92 1.12 19.62
CA LEU A 169 1.61 0.48 19.71
C LEU A 169 1.70 -0.97 19.24
N GLU A 170 1.07 -1.86 19.99
CA GLU A 170 0.82 -3.25 19.62
C GLU A 170 -0.58 -3.35 18.98
N PRO A 171 -0.84 -4.37 18.15
CA PRO A 171 -2.16 -4.58 17.59
C PRO A 171 -3.16 -4.85 18.71
N ASP A 172 -4.34 -4.23 18.63
CA ASP A 172 -5.45 -4.49 19.54
C ASP A 172 -6.48 -5.41 18.87
N PRO A 173 -6.58 -6.70 19.27
CA PRO A 173 -7.56 -7.62 18.72
C PRO A 173 -9.01 -7.17 18.94
N GLY A 174 -9.28 -6.37 19.97
CA GLY A 174 -10.61 -5.82 20.26
C GLY A 174 -11.12 -4.85 19.20
N MET A 175 -10.23 -4.29 18.38
CA MET A 175 -10.57 -3.42 17.26
C MET A 175 -11.08 -4.20 16.03
N ILE A 176 -10.83 -5.52 15.94
CA ILE A 176 -11.17 -6.30 14.75
C ILE A 176 -12.59 -6.86 14.88
N LEU A 177 -13.50 -6.37 14.05
CA LEU A 177 -14.90 -6.81 14.02
C LEU A 177 -15.18 -7.85 12.93
N GLY A 178 -14.24 -8.03 12.00
CA GLY A 178 -14.34 -9.04 10.95
C GLY A 178 -13.04 -9.30 10.21
N THR A 179 -12.97 -10.52 9.69
CA THR A 179 -12.06 -10.97 8.63
C THR A 179 -12.97 -11.82 7.72
N GLU A 180 -12.79 -11.77 6.39
CA GLU A 180 -13.82 -12.26 5.44
C GLU A 180 -14.32 -13.71 5.67
N GLU A 181 -13.64 -14.57 6.44
CA GLU A 181 -14.18 -15.89 6.87
C GLU A 181 -15.58 -15.81 7.53
N ARG A 182 -15.95 -14.67 8.14
CA ARG A 182 -17.30 -14.48 8.72
C ARG A 182 -18.34 -13.94 7.72
N LEU A 183 -17.93 -13.44 6.55
CA LEU A 183 -18.84 -12.88 5.55
C LEU A 183 -19.41 -13.95 4.60
N GLU A 184 -18.73 -15.09 4.42
CA GLU A 184 -19.30 -16.23 3.67
C GLU A 184 -20.30 -17.06 4.48
N THR A 185 -20.24 -17.03 5.82
CA THR A 185 -21.14 -17.81 6.69
C THR A 185 -22.41 -17.06 7.10
N GLY A 186 -22.61 -15.83 6.62
CA GLY A 186 -23.75 -14.96 6.97
C GLY A 186 -25.02 -15.11 6.12
N THR A 187 -25.22 -16.21 5.37
CA THR A 187 -26.45 -16.48 4.59
C THR A 187 -27.16 -17.81 4.93
N ALA A 188 -26.78 -18.49 6.00
CA ALA A 188 -27.47 -19.73 6.40
C ALA A 188 -27.76 -19.79 7.91
N ALA A 189 -28.82 -19.11 8.34
CA ALA A 189 -29.65 -19.54 9.47
C ALA A 189 -30.92 -18.67 9.56
N GLY A 190 -31.80 -18.82 8.58
CA GLY A 190 -33.22 -18.68 8.87
C GLY A 190 -33.67 -19.97 9.54
N GLU A 191 -33.87 -19.95 10.85
CA GLU A 191 -34.87 -20.83 11.50
C GLU A 191 -35.24 -20.25 12.86
N ALA A 192 -36.41 -19.62 12.89
CA ALA A 192 -37.15 -19.33 14.11
C ALA A 192 -37.87 -20.60 14.60
N PRO A 193 -38.15 -20.74 15.90
CA PRO A 193 -39.37 -21.40 16.34
C PRO A 193 -40.59 -20.47 16.22
#